data_AF-A0A2G4HEI2-F1
#
_entry.id   AF-A0A2G4HEI2-F1
#
_cell.length_a   1.000
_cell.length_b   1.000
_cell.length_c   1.000
_cell.angle_alpha   90.00
_cell.angle_beta   90.00
_cell.angle_gamma   90.00
#
_symmetry.space_group_name_H-M   'P 1'
#
loop_
_entity.id
_entity.type
_entity.pdbx_description
1 polymer ?
#
loop_
_entity_poly.entity_id
_entity_poly.type
_entity_poly.pdbx_seq_one_letter_code
_entity_poly.pdbx_strand_id
1 'polypeptide(L)'
;MHRLLFSLSLVLSASPSAFSQGTTTRPVGYLVQTIPAGQTRSFSVPFDADHSSQPGAVGRLTAVGATAIENSAAVWTPGAFSAAAAPYFMRLTSGAHAGRSFRIIAPANTATQLVLDNDGVDLTTLGLAIGTAFEIVPGDTLATFFGTTTVGDTLVVQGAGDPIGADLVQVWGGAAWINFYYNTVWSRWARDTDVSTDPTRNHYLLRADRGLMFTRRGATPLTLAVIGRVLATPQRAVHARSENALTFLATMQPGDVTLGALALQTSDRTAGWRSSADPADADILLVWSGATWFSFFFNSTAGHWQRVGDATPNRDEFVIASGTPVFVQRRIAGTSTADKTINFPTPGS
;
A
#
# COMPACT_ATOMS: atom_id res chain seq x y z
N MET A 1 32.01 21.24 -81.58
CA MET A 1 31.01 21.84 -80.68
C MET A 1 29.96 20.78 -80.42
N HIS A 2 29.86 20.23 -79.21
CA HIS A 2 28.64 19.70 -78.56
C HIS A 2 28.99 19.34 -77.10
N ARG A 3 28.10 19.73 -76.19
CA ARG A 3 28.31 19.96 -74.76
C ARG A 3 28.30 18.66 -73.93
N LEU A 4 29.20 18.56 -72.94
CA LEU A 4 29.09 17.62 -71.81
C LEU A 4 27.94 18.09 -70.88
N LEU A 5 27.00 17.19 -70.58
CA LEU A 5 26.01 17.34 -69.51
C LEU A 5 26.46 16.51 -68.31
N PHE A 6 26.79 17.18 -67.21
CA PHE A 6 26.97 16.57 -65.89
C PHE A 6 25.58 16.29 -65.28
N SER A 7 25.29 15.03 -64.99
CA SER A 7 24.11 14.61 -64.25
C SER A 7 24.44 14.56 -62.75
N LEU A 8 23.76 15.37 -61.96
CA LEU A 8 23.92 15.47 -60.51
C LEU A 8 22.93 14.49 -59.84
N SER A 9 23.44 13.39 -59.29
CA SER A 9 22.63 12.43 -58.51
C SER A 9 22.43 12.95 -57.09
N LEU A 10 21.20 13.32 -56.75
CA LEU A 10 20.78 13.72 -55.40
C LEU A 10 20.53 12.45 -54.55
N VAL A 11 21.40 12.21 -53.56
CA VAL A 11 21.20 11.16 -52.55
C VAL A 11 20.26 11.71 -51.47
N LEU A 12 19.01 11.23 -51.42
CA LEU A 12 18.10 11.48 -50.30
C LEU A 12 18.52 10.59 -49.13
N SER A 13 19.20 11.16 -48.13
CA SER A 13 19.39 10.53 -46.83
C SER A 13 18.08 10.60 -46.03
N ALA A 14 17.39 9.46 -45.93
CA ALA A 14 16.27 9.31 -45.00
C ALA A 14 16.81 9.27 -43.56
N SER A 15 16.70 10.39 -42.86
CA SER A 15 16.93 10.43 -41.42
C SER A 15 15.84 9.62 -40.71
N PRO A 16 16.15 8.58 -39.92
CA PRO A 16 15.14 7.93 -39.10
C PRO A 16 14.59 8.95 -38.11
N SER A 17 13.27 9.10 -38.10
CA SER A 17 12.54 9.87 -37.09
C SER A 17 12.88 9.26 -35.73
N ALA A 18 13.70 9.97 -34.95
CA ALA A 18 13.91 9.64 -33.56
C ALA A 18 12.57 9.85 -32.84
N PHE A 19 11.84 8.76 -32.60
CA PHE A 19 10.77 8.77 -31.61
C PHE A 19 11.42 9.13 -30.28
N SER A 20 11.10 10.31 -29.77
CA SER A 20 11.37 10.65 -28.38
C SER A 20 10.74 9.55 -27.51
N GLN A 21 11.57 8.72 -26.89
CA GLN A 21 11.14 7.93 -25.74
C GLN A 21 10.91 8.94 -24.63
N GLY A 22 9.68 9.45 -24.53
CA GLY A 22 9.26 10.19 -23.36
C GLY A 22 9.30 9.24 -22.18
N THR A 23 10.37 9.29 -21.39
CA THR A 23 10.40 8.66 -20.07
C THR A 23 9.49 9.47 -19.17
N THR A 24 8.22 9.10 -19.10
CA THR A 24 7.32 9.62 -18.06
C THR A 24 7.80 9.08 -16.72
N THR A 25 8.58 9.87 -16.00
CA THR A 25 8.95 9.56 -14.62
C THR A 25 7.74 9.83 -13.71
N ARG A 26 7.50 8.93 -12.75
CA ARG A 26 6.47 9.17 -11.74
C ARG A 26 6.92 10.31 -10.82
N PRO A 27 6.01 11.21 -10.40
CA PRO A 27 6.33 12.20 -9.39
C PRO A 27 6.85 11.54 -8.11
N VAL A 28 7.93 12.10 -7.57
CA VAL A 28 8.43 11.79 -6.22
C VAL A 28 7.89 12.84 -5.28
N GLY A 29 7.27 12.39 -4.19
CA GLY A 29 6.75 13.24 -3.12
C GLY A 29 7.41 12.93 -1.79
N TYR A 30 7.08 13.75 -0.79
CA TYR A 30 7.39 13.45 0.59
C TYR A 30 6.19 13.80 1.48
N LEU A 31 6.04 13.05 2.57
CA LEU A 31 5.04 13.28 3.60
C LEU A 31 5.79 13.43 4.91
N VAL A 32 5.50 14.52 5.62
CA VAL A 32 6.01 14.73 6.97
C VAL A 32 4.87 14.51 7.94
N GLN A 33 5.08 13.63 8.90
CA GLN A 33 4.15 13.44 10.01
C GLN A 33 4.86 13.67 11.33
N THR A 34 4.28 14.56 12.14
CA THR A 34 4.72 14.80 13.50
C THR A 34 3.81 14.08 14.48
N ILE A 35 4.41 13.27 15.33
CA ILE A 35 3.76 12.55 16.40
C ILE A 35 4.14 13.24 17.71
N PRO A 36 3.22 13.97 18.35
CA PRO A 36 3.51 14.68 19.59
C PRO A 36 3.90 13.72 20.72
N ALA A 37 4.71 14.21 21.65
CA ALA A 37 5.05 13.48 22.87
C ALA A 37 3.79 13.04 23.63
N GLY A 38 3.77 11.79 24.09
CA GLY A 38 2.66 11.22 24.86
C GLY A 38 1.37 10.95 24.06
N GLN A 39 1.38 11.11 22.73
CA GLN A 39 0.19 10.92 21.90
C GLN A 39 0.27 9.68 21.01
N THR A 40 -0.91 9.25 20.57
CA THR A 40 -1.08 8.23 19.54
C THR A 40 -1.52 8.85 18.22
N ARG A 41 -0.88 8.46 17.13
CA ARG A 41 -1.26 8.87 15.77
C ARG A 41 -1.48 7.64 14.89
N SER A 42 -2.50 7.72 14.05
CA SER A 42 -2.64 6.82 12.90
C SER A 42 -1.79 7.35 11.76
N PHE A 43 -1.03 6.48 11.10
CA PHE A 43 -0.28 6.85 9.92
C PHE A 43 -0.23 5.73 8.89
N SER A 44 -0.06 6.11 7.64
CA SER A 44 0.24 5.21 6.52
C SER A 44 1.32 5.85 5.68
N VAL A 45 2.03 5.02 4.91
CA VAL A 45 3.12 5.46 4.05
C VAL A 45 2.60 5.47 2.61
N PRO A 46 2.20 6.64 2.05
CA PRO A 46 1.56 6.71 0.73
C PRO A 46 2.55 6.61 -0.43
N PHE A 47 3.76 6.10 -0.20
CA PHE A 47 4.83 6.08 -1.20
C PHE A 47 5.41 4.68 -1.35
N ASP A 48 5.94 4.42 -2.55
CA ASP A 48 6.84 3.29 -2.77
C ASP A 48 8.22 3.76 -3.19
N ALA A 49 9.23 2.95 -2.88
CA ALA A 49 10.57 3.19 -3.37
C ALA A 49 10.64 2.87 -4.87
N ASP A 50 11.42 3.64 -5.63
CA ASP A 50 11.66 3.34 -7.04
C ASP A 50 12.60 2.16 -7.19
N HIS A 51 12.05 1.02 -7.60
CA HIS A 51 12.84 -0.14 -8.01
C HIS A 51 12.70 -0.50 -9.48
N SER A 52 11.98 0.31 -10.26
CA SER A 52 11.65 -0.01 -11.64
C SER A 52 12.86 -0.01 -12.58
N SER A 53 13.97 0.59 -12.16
CA SER A 53 15.25 0.56 -12.88
C SER A 53 16.03 -0.75 -12.68
N GLN A 54 15.65 -1.62 -11.75
CA GLN A 54 16.30 -2.93 -11.62
C GLN A 54 15.90 -3.89 -12.74
N PRO A 55 16.84 -4.65 -13.31
CA PRO A 55 16.54 -5.69 -14.29
C PRO A 55 15.49 -6.68 -13.77
N GLY A 56 14.42 -6.89 -14.54
CA GLY A 56 13.34 -7.81 -14.19
C GLY A 56 12.34 -7.27 -13.14
N ALA A 57 12.52 -6.05 -12.61
CA ALA A 57 11.56 -5.44 -11.69
C ALA A 57 10.29 -4.95 -12.38
N VAL A 58 10.22 -4.97 -13.71
CA VAL A 58 9.00 -4.74 -14.49
C VAL A 58 8.82 -5.86 -15.49
N GLY A 59 7.57 -6.23 -15.77
CA GLY A 59 7.31 -7.35 -16.65
C GLY A 59 5.86 -7.44 -17.12
N ARG A 60 5.59 -8.51 -17.86
CA ARG A 60 4.24 -8.88 -18.30
C ARG A 60 3.97 -10.32 -17.94
N LEU A 61 2.74 -10.61 -17.53
CA LEU A 61 2.31 -11.97 -17.22
C LEU A 61 2.34 -12.83 -18.49
N THR A 62 2.96 -13.99 -18.42
CA THR A 62 2.94 -15.03 -19.48
C THR A 62 2.10 -16.24 -19.09
N ALA A 63 1.91 -16.46 -17.79
CA ALA A 63 0.94 -17.41 -17.24
C ALA A 63 0.50 -16.98 -15.84
N VAL A 64 -0.64 -17.51 -15.38
CA VAL A 64 -1.20 -17.28 -14.04
C VAL A 64 -1.67 -18.62 -13.48
N GLY A 65 -1.11 -19.01 -12.33
CA GLY A 65 -1.56 -20.14 -11.53
C GLY A 65 -2.28 -19.65 -10.27
N ALA A 66 -2.68 -20.57 -9.38
CA ALA A 66 -3.49 -20.21 -8.21
C ALA A 66 -2.76 -19.32 -7.17
N THR A 67 -1.45 -19.52 -7.03
CA THR A 67 -0.57 -18.82 -6.08
C THR A 67 0.71 -18.28 -6.73
N ALA A 68 0.81 -18.37 -8.05
CA ALA A 68 2.02 -18.00 -8.77
C ALA A 68 1.69 -17.32 -10.09
N ILE A 69 2.61 -16.49 -10.55
CA ILE A 69 2.58 -15.88 -11.88
C ILE A 69 3.88 -16.14 -12.60
N GLU A 70 3.82 -16.19 -13.93
CA GLU A 70 4.99 -16.37 -14.78
C GLU A 70 5.28 -15.13 -15.61
N ASN A 71 6.57 -14.92 -15.84
CA ASN A 71 7.12 -14.00 -16.82
C ASN A 71 8.27 -14.73 -17.53
N SER A 72 8.01 -15.29 -18.71
CA SER A 72 9.03 -16.02 -19.48
C SER A 72 10.18 -15.14 -19.98
N ALA A 73 10.04 -13.82 -19.92
CA ALA A 73 11.08 -12.84 -20.26
C ALA A 73 11.81 -12.30 -19.02
N ALA A 74 11.56 -12.86 -17.84
CA ALA A 74 12.26 -12.48 -16.63
C ALA A 74 13.77 -12.79 -16.73
N VAL A 75 14.56 -11.92 -16.10
CA VAL A 75 16.03 -12.02 -16.04
C VAL A 75 16.54 -12.17 -14.61
N TRP A 76 15.64 -12.43 -13.66
CA TRP A 76 15.99 -12.62 -12.26
C TRP A 76 16.53 -14.03 -12.01
N THR A 77 17.34 -14.19 -10.98
CA THR A 77 17.85 -15.49 -10.55
C THR A 77 16.82 -16.25 -9.71
N PRO A 78 16.90 -17.59 -9.65
CA PRO A 78 16.10 -18.35 -8.69
C PRO A 78 16.28 -17.84 -7.26
N GLY A 79 15.18 -17.67 -6.52
CA GLY A 79 15.13 -17.12 -5.17
C GLY A 79 15.20 -15.59 -5.08
N ALA A 80 15.30 -14.88 -6.20
CA ALA A 80 15.21 -13.42 -6.20
C ALA A 80 13.88 -12.95 -5.59
N PHE A 81 13.90 -11.84 -4.86
CA PHE A 81 12.72 -11.18 -4.25
C PHE A 81 11.96 -11.96 -3.16
N SER A 82 12.42 -13.15 -2.74
CA SER A 82 11.76 -13.95 -1.69
C SER A 82 12.40 -13.85 -0.30
N ALA A 83 13.39 -12.97 -0.10
CA ALA A 83 14.10 -12.84 1.17
C ALA A 83 13.21 -12.22 2.26
N ALA A 84 13.08 -12.88 3.41
CA ALA A 84 12.24 -12.36 4.50
C ALA A 84 12.76 -11.03 5.07
N ALA A 85 14.08 -10.83 5.10
CA ALA A 85 14.72 -9.61 5.59
C ALA A 85 14.57 -8.40 4.63
N ALA A 86 14.27 -8.67 3.35
CA ALA A 86 14.05 -7.67 2.32
C ALA A 86 12.82 -8.11 1.50
N PRO A 87 11.61 -7.94 2.05
CA PRO A 87 10.39 -8.41 1.38
C PRO A 87 10.12 -7.58 0.14
N TYR A 88 9.44 -8.18 -0.83
CA TYR A 88 9.00 -7.50 -2.05
C TYR A 88 7.52 -7.80 -2.31
N PHE A 89 6.89 -6.92 -3.07
CA PHE A 89 5.54 -7.09 -3.59
C PHE A 89 5.56 -7.03 -5.12
N MET A 90 4.75 -7.85 -5.76
CA MET A 90 4.36 -7.65 -7.14
C MET A 90 3.11 -6.76 -7.15
N ARG A 91 3.14 -5.64 -7.86
CA ARG A 91 2.00 -4.77 -8.10
C ARG A 91 1.59 -4.80 -9.56
N LEU A 92 0.31 -5.02 -9.81
CA LEU A 92 -0.26 -4.93 -11.16
C LEU A 92 -0.35 -3.45 -11.57
N THR A 93 0.14 -3.12 -12.76
CA THR A 93 0.17 -1.74 -13.28
C THR A 93 -0.76 -1.51 -14.45
N SER A 94 -1.46 -2.55 -14.90
CA SER A 94 -2.46 -2.48 -15.98
C SER A 94 -3.56 -3.53 -15.79
N GLY A 95 -4.58 -3.48 -16.65
CA GLY A 95 -5.71 -4.40 -16.62
C GLY A 95 -6.71 -4.11 -15.50
N ALA A 96 -7.70 -5.00 -15.36
CA ALA A 96 -8.85 -4.81 -14.48
C ALA A 96 -8.50 -4.76 -12.98
N HIS A 97 -7.30 -5.19 -12.59
CA HIS A 97 -6.80 -5.23 -11.21
C HIS A 97 -5.56 -4.35 -10.99
N ALA A 98 -5.31 -3.38 -11.87
CA ALA A 98 -4.24 -2.40 -11.70
C ALA A 98 -4.33 -1.73 -10.31
N GLY A 99 -3.19 -1.60 -9.64
CA GLY A 99 -3.07 -1.06 -8.28
C GLY A 99 -3.11 -2.10 -7.17
N ARG A 100 -3.41 -3.37 -7.48
CA ARG A 100 -3.37 -4.47 -6.51
C ARG A 100 -1.95 -4.99 -6.32
N SER A 101 -1.55 -5.17 -5.06
CA SER A 101 -0.24 -5.69 -4.67
C SER A 101 -0.36 -7.05 -4.00
N PHE A 102 0.58 -7.94 -4.30
CA PHE A 102 0.71 -9.27 -3.71
C PHE A 102 2.12 -9.43 -3.17
N ARG A 103 2.24 -9.92 -1.94
CA ARG A 103 3.57 -10.16 -1.36
C ARG A 103 4.23 -11.32 -2.09
N ILE A 104 5.48 -11.17 -2.47
CA ILE A 104 6.29 -12.28 -3.00
C ILE A 104 6.77 -13.11 -1.79
N ILE A 105 6.53 -14.41 -1.83
CA ILE A 105 6.84 -15.33 -0.72
C ILE A 105 7.68 -16.52 -1.20
N ALA A 106 8.27 -17.23 -0.25
CA ALA A 106 8.85 -18.55 -0.47
C ALA A 106 7.73 -19.61 -0.54
N PRO A 107 7.95 -20.80 -1.16
CA PRO A 107 9.22 -21.39 -1.61
C PRO A 107 9.80 -20.77 -2.90
N ALA A 108 11.11 -20.96 -3.10
CA ALA A 108 11.96 -20.18 -3.99
C ALA A 108 11.37 -19.90 -5.39
N ASN A 109 11.21 -18.62 -5.71
CA ASN A 109 10.94 -18.13 -7.06
C ASN A 109 11.90 -18.79 -8.06
N THR A 110 11.41 -19.12 -9.25
CA THR A 110 12.29 -19.65 -10.32
C THR A 110 12.78 -18.48 -11.18
N ALA A 111 13.58 -18.77 -12.21
CA ALA A 111 14.01 -17.74 -13.18
C ALA A 111 12.84 -17.07 -13.92
N THR A 112 11.64 -17.68 -13.94
CA THR A 112 10.47 -17.17 -14.66
C THR A 112 9.21 -17.09 -13.83
N GLN A 113 9.21 -17.53 -12.57
CA GLN A 113 8.01 -17.62 -11.74
C GLN A 113 8.19 -16.87 -10.42
N LEU A 114 7.18 -16.08 -10.05
CA LEU A 114 7.03 -15.51 -8.71
C LEU A 114 5.91 -16.24 -7.97
N VAL A 115 6.19 -16.68 -6.75
CA VAL A 115 5.19 -17.22 -5.82
C VAL A 115 4.69 -16.09 -4.93
N LEU A 116 3.37 -16.00 -4.80
CA LEU A 116 2.68 -14.88 -4.18
C LEU A 116 1.84 -15.33 -2.99
N ASP A 117 1.87 -14.54 -1.92
CA ASP A 117 0.81 -14.54 -0.92
C ASP A 117 -0.42 -13.93 -1.59
N ASN A 118 -1.42 -14.78 -1.83
CA ASN A 118 -2.59 -14.40 -2.59
C ASN A 118 -3.71 -13.83 -1.71
N ASP A 119 -3.42 -13.56 -0.42
CA ASP A 119 -4.35 -13.04 0.57
C ASP A 119 -5.65 -13.91 0.65
N GLY A 120 -5.52 -15.21 0.43
CA GLY A 120 -6.62 -16.18 0.42
C GLY A 120 -7.48 -16.18 -0.85
N VAL A 121 -7.01 -15.61 -1.95
CA VAL A 121 -7.71 -15.55 -3.24
C VAL A 121 -6.94 -16.29 -4.32
N ASP A 122 -7.54 -17.31 -4.93
CA ASP A 122 -6.96 -17.97 -6.12
C ASP A 122 -6.79 -16.96 -7.26
N LEU A 123 -5.54 -16.73 -7.71
CA LEU A 123 -5.23 -15.72 -8.71
C LEU A 123 -5.84 -16.02 -10.09
N THR A 124 -6.15 -17.28 -10.41
CA THR A 124 -6.82 -17.65 -11.66
C THR A 124 -8.26 -17.13 -11.71
N THR A 125 -8.91 -16.97 -10.55
CA THR A 125 -10.27 -16.42 -10.43
C THR A 125 -10.33 -14.91 -10.65
N LEU A 126 -9.17 -14.24 -10.67
CA LEU A 126 -9.09 -12.80 -10.92
C LEU A 126 -9.29 -12.46 -12.40
N GLY A 127 -9.19 -13.44 -13.31
CA GLY A 127 -9.29 -13.18 -14.74
C GLY A 127 -8.14 -12.30 -15.26
N LEU A 128 -6.94 -12.46 -14.71
CA LEU A 128 -5.76 -11.73 -15.17
C LEU A 128 -5.39 -12.18 -16.58
N ALA A 129 -5.38 -11.23 -17.52
CA ALA A 129 -5.03 -11.51 -18.91
C ALA A 129 -3.51 -11.67 -19.08
N ILE A 130 -3.10 -12.58 -19.96
CA ILE A 130 -1.72 -12.64 -20.44
C ILE A 130 -1.35 -11.29 -21.07
N GLY A 131 -0.15 -10.80 -20.79
CA GLY A 131 0.30 -9.47 -21.17
C GLY A 131 0.02 -8.37 -20.15
N THR A 132 -0.75 -8.65 -19.09
CA THR A 132 -0.94 -7.70 -17.96
C THR A 132 0.43 -7.28 -17.42
N ALA A 133 0.69 -5.98 -17.42
CA ALA A 133 1.91 -5.40 -16.89
C ALA A 133 1.92 -5.40 -15.36
N PHE A 134 3.10 -5.61 -14.79
CA PHE A 134 3.36 -5.52 -13.36
C PHE A 134 4.72 -4.86 -13.09
N GLU A 135 4.91 -4.46 -11.84
CA GLU A 135 6.19 -4.07 -11.28
C GLU A 135 6.45 -4.79 -9.94
N ILE A 136 7.70 -4.90 -9.56
CA ILE A 136 8.16 -5.40 -8.26
C ILE A 136 8.60 -4.18 -7.44
N VAL A 137 8.04 -4.06 -6.23
CA VAL A 137 8.35 -2.96 -5.30
C VAL A 137 8.85 -3.54 -3.97
N PRO A 138 9.82 -2.89 -3.32
CA PRO A 138 10.30 -3.33 -2.02
C PRO A 138 9.20 -3.08 -0.98
N GLY A 139 9.16 -3.97 0.01
CA GLY A 139 8.36 -3.82 1.22
C GLY A 139 9.23 -3.39 2.38
N ASP A 140 8.61 -2.69 3.33
CA ASP A 140 9.27 -2.30 4.56
C ASP A 140 9.07 -3.35 5.65
N THR A 141 10.04 -3.44 6.54
CA THR A 141 9.94 -4.16 7.80
C THR A 141 10.08 -3.18 8.96
N LEU A 142 9.80 -3.64 10.19
CA LEU A 142 10.08 -2.82 11.37
C LEU A 142 11.54 -2.33 11.40
N ALA A 143 12.49 -3.21 11.06
CA ALA A 143 13.92 -2.86 11.04
C ALA A 143 14.28 -1.89 9.91
N THR A 144 13.76 -2.08 8.69
CA THR A 144 14.13 -1.19 7.57
C THR A 144 13.49 0.19 7.67
N PHE A 145 12.26 0.28 8.22
CA PHE A 145 11.52 1.54 8.30
C PHE A 145 11.89 2.37 9.53
N PHE A 146 11.98 1.72 10.70
CA PHE A 146 12.26 2.42 11.96
C PHE A 146 13.69 2.24 12.45
N GLY A 147 14.48 1.42 11.77
CA GLY A 147 15.87 1.16 12.10
C GLY A 147 16.08 0.14 13.21
N THR A 148 17.35 -0.08 13.52
CA THR A 148 17.85 -0.87 14.64
C THR A 148 19.05 -0.17 15.27
N THR A 149 19.64 -0.76 16.30
CA THR A 149 20.92 -0.33 16.88
C THR A 149 22.11 -1.12 16.32
N THR A 150 21.90 -1.92 15.27
CA THR A 150 22.99 -2.57 14.53
C THR A 150 23.86 -1.51 13.85
N VAL A 151 25.18 -1.75 13.78
CA VAL A 151 26.13 -0.82 13.16
C VAL A 151 25.73 -0.54 11.71
N GLY A 152 25.54 0.74 11.38
CA GLY A 152 25.11 1.19 10.05
C GLY A 152 23.62 1.54 9.96
N ASP A 153 22.81 1.10 10.92
CA ASP A 153 21.40 1.48 11.02
C ASP A 153 21.22 2.64 12.00
N THR A 154 20.14 3.39 11.84
CA THR A 154 19.72 4.43 12.80
C THR A 154 18.33 4.12 13.30
N LEU A 155 18.22 3.75 14.58
CA LEU A 155 16.92 3.65 15.24
C LEU A 155 16.30 5.04 15.38
N VAL A 156 15.14 5.27 14.77
CA VAL A 156 14.45 6.58 14.79
C VAL A 156 13.42 6.71 15.92
N VAL A 157 13.10 5.60 16.59
CA VAL A 157 12.13 5.53 17.69
C VAL A 157 12.83 5.45 19.05
N GLN A 158 12.13 5.78 20.12
CA GLN A 158 12.62 5.48 21.46
C GLN A 158 12.43 3.99 21.78
N GLY A 159 13.54 3.29 21.97
CA GLY A 159 13.54 1.94 22.54
C GLY A 159 13.67 1.94 24.07
N ALA A 160 13.34 0.82 24.69
CA ALA A 160 13.56 0.56 26.12
C ALA A 160 13.64 -0.95 26.38
N GLY A 161 13.94 -1.38 27.61
CA GLY A 161 13.93 -2.81 27.97
C GLY A 161 12.53 -3.43 28.02
N ASP A 162 11.49 -2.60 28.12
CA ASP A 162 10.09 -2.97 28.25
C ASP A 162 9.20 -2.04 27.39
N PRO A 163 7.96 -2.46 27.06
CA PRO A 163 7.05 -1.66 26.22
C PRO A 163 6.45 -0.42 26.91
N ILE A 164 6.58 -0.25 28.23
CA ILE A 164 6.05 0.92 28.94
C ILE A 164 6.92 2.14 28.65
N GLY A 165 8.25 1.94 28.63
CA GLY A 165 9.23 2.98 28.34
C GLY A 165 9.52 3.21 26.85
N ALA A 166 9.10 2.31 25.96
CA ALA A 166 9.40 2.36 24.52
C ALA A 166 8.23 2.93 23.71
N ASP A 167 8.54 3.54 22.57
CA ASP A 167 7.53 3.84 21.57
C ASP A 167 6.87 2.55 21.06
N LEU A 168 5.56 2.62 20.80
CA LEU A 168 4.79 1.48 20.29
C LEU A 168 4.44 1.68 18.83
N VAL A 169 4.76 0.68 18.01
CA VAL A 169 4.26 0.53 16.65
C VAL A 169 3.18 -0.54 16.68
N GLN A 170 1.97 -0.21 16.28
CA GLN A 170 0.83 -1.11 16.38
C GLN A 170 0.27 -1.40 15.00
N VAL A 171 0.17 -2.69 14.69
CA VAL A 171 -0.33 -3.21 13.42
C VAL A 171 -1.66 -3.89 13.68
N TRP A 172 -2.67 -3.61 12.87
CA TRP A 172 -3.95 -4.27 13.00
C TRP A 172 -3.85 -5.74 12.52
N GLY A 173 -4.04 -6.69 13.45
CA GLY A 173 -4.01 -8.13 13.17
C GLY A 173 -5.33 -8.73 12.71
N GLY A 174 -6.34 -7.91 12.39
CA GLY A 174 -7.67 -8.35 11.97
C GLY A 174 -8.71 -8.34 13.10
N ALA A 175 -8.31 -8.67 14.33
CA ALA A 175 -9.17 -8.67 15.51
C ALA A 175 -8.64 -7.80 16.67
N ALA A 176 -7.33 -7.61 16.74
CA ALA A 176 -6.67 -6.83 17.77
C ALA A 176 -5.43 -6.13 17.21
N TRP A 177 -4.97 -5.11 17.92
CA TRP A 177 -3.67 -4.51 17.68
C TRP A 177 -2.56 -5.46 18.12
N ILE A 178 -1.59 -5.66 17.25
CA ILE A 178 -0.32 -6.31 17.56
C ILE A 178 0.67 -5.20 17.87
N ASN A 179 1.13 -5.13 19.11
CA ASN A 179 2.03 -4.06 19.55
C ASN A 179 3.48 -4.52 19.43
N PHE A 180 4.29 -3.68 18.80
CA PHE A 180 5.72 -3.86 18.67
C PHE A 180 6.46 -2.69 19.33
N TYR A 181 7.63 -2.99 19.87
CA TYR A 181 8.55 -2.00 20.40
C TYR A 181 10.00 -2.44 20.11
N TYR A 182 10.92 -1.48 20.10
CA TYR A 182 12.33 -1.79 20.02
C TYR A 182 12.88 -2.08 21.43
N ASN A 183 13.24 -3.34 21.68
CA ASN A 183 13.81 -3.77 22.94
C ASN A 183 15.33 -3.51 22.95
N THR A 184 15.80 -2.60 23.80
CA THR A 184 17.22 -2.22 23.88
C THR A 184 18.08 -3.23 24.64
N VAL A 185 17.49 -4.06 25.51
CA VAL A 185 18.20 -5.14 26.22
C VAL A 185 18.49 -6.29 25.26
N TRP A 186 17.56 -6.61 24.38
CA TRP A 186 17.71 -7.69 23.39
C TRP A 186 18.23 -7.20 22.03
N SER A 187 18.37 -5.89 21.85
CA SER A 187 18.79 -5.23 20.60
C SER A 187 17.97 -5.68 19.38
N ARG A 188 16.64 -5.68 19.51
CA ARG A 188 15.72 -6.13 18.46
C ARG A 188 14.32 -5.55 18.60
N TRP A 189 13.58 -5.57 17.50
CA TRP A 189 12.12 -5.46 17.53
C TRP A 189 11.50 -6.68 18.18
N ALA A 190 10.56 -6.45 19.10
CA ALA A 190 9.83 -7.48 19.85
C ALA A 190 8.35 -7.11 19.93
N ARG A 191 7.49 -8.11 20.16
CA ARG A 191 6.12 -7.86 20.64
C ARG A 191 6.14 -7.59 22.14
N ASP A 192 5.15 -6.85 22.62
CA ASP A 192 4.91 -6.64 24.06
C ASP A 192 4.68 -7.95 24.84
N THR A 193 4.29 -9.02 24.16
CA THR A 193 4.14 -10.37 24.73
C THR A 193 5.36 -11.27 24.56
N ASP A 194 6.38 -10.86 23.80
CA ASP A 194 7.53 -11.72 23.53
C ASP A 194 8.44 -11.82 24.77
N VAL A 195 9.10 -12.97 24.92
CA VAL A 195 10.15 -13.21 25.92
C VAL A 195 11.54 -13.25 25.25
N SER A 196 12.61 -13.33 26.04
CA SER A 196 13.99 -13.26 25.55
C SER A 196 14.35 -14.36 24.54
N THR A 197 13.70 -15.52 24.61
CA THR A 197 13.96 -16.68 23.73
C THR A 197 13.13 -16.66 22.45
N ASP A 198 12.11 -15.81 22.33
CA ASP A 198 11.31 -15.71 21.11
C ASP A 198 12.18 -15.22 19.94
N PRO A 199 11.80 -15.45 18.67
CA PRO A 199 12.54 -14.90 17.53
C PRO A 199 12.39 -13.38 17.45
N THR A 200 13.38 -12.73 16.82
CA THR A 200 13.31 -11.30 16.51
C THR A 200 12.12 -10.96 15.60
N ARG A 201 11.55 -9.78 15.79
CA ARG A 201 10.51 -9.20 14.91
C ARG A 201 11.07 -8.19 13.92
N ASN A 202 12.40 -8.08 13.78
CA ASN A 202 13.05 -7.17 12.85
C ASN A 202 12.48 -7.26 11.44
N HIS A 203 12.19 -8.49 10.97
CA HIS A 203 11.66 -8.77 9.63
C HIS A 203 10.12 -8.80 9.56
N TYR A 204 9.43 -8.26 10.57
CA TYR A 204 7.98 -8.14 10.52
C TYR A 204 7.60 -7.14 9.43
N LEU A 205 6.82 -7.59 8.46
CA LEU A 205 6.42 -6.82 7.28
C LEU A 205 5.44 -5.69 7.65
N LEU A 206 5.75 -4.48 7.22
CA LEU A 206 4.85 -3.34 7.20
C LEU A 206 4.28 -3.23 5.78
N ARG A 207 3.00 -3.58 5.63
CA ARG A 207 2.34 -3.49 4.32
C ARG A 207 2.03 -2.04 3.98
N ALA A 208 2.46 -1.58 2.81
CA ALA A 208 2.16 -0.23 2.33
C ALA A 208 0.67 0.03 2.12
N ASP A 209 -0.13 -1.01 1.83
CA ASP A 209 -1.59 -0.91 1.69
C ASP A 209 -2.35 -0.98 3.02
N ARG A 210 -1.65 -0.85 4.15
CA ARG A 210 -2.22 -0.90 5.51
C ARG A 210 -1.79 0.31 6.33
N GLY A 211 -2.65 0.67 7.27
CA GLY A 211 -2.34 1.68 8.28
C GLY A 211 -1.55 1.10 9.46
N LEU A 212 -0.91 2.00 10.20
CA LEU A 212 -0.21 1.75 11.45
C LEU A 212 -0.74 2.73 12.49
N MET A 213 -0.75 2.33 13.76
CA MET A 213 -0.85 3.26 14.88
C MET A 213 0.53 3.38 15.52
N PHE A 214 0.87 4.57 15.96
CA PHE A 214 2.12 4.83 16.66
C PHE A 214 1.84 5.59 17.94
N THR A 215 2.35 5.09 19.07
CA THR A 215 2.32 5.77 20.36
C THR A 215 3.70 6.29 20.72
N ARG A 216 3.85 7.61 20.82
CA ARG A 216 5.09 8.26 21.23
C ARG A 216 5.19 8.30 22.75
N ARG A 217 6.12 7.55 23.34
CA ARG A 217 6.44 7.56 24.77
C ARG A 217 7.59 8.50 25.13
N GLY A 218 8.40 8.91 24.15
CA GLY A 218 9.44 9.90 24.42
C GLY A 218 8.91 11.29 24.74
N ALA A 219 9.72 12.06 25.47
CA ALA A 219 9.38 13.40 25.96
C ALA A 219 9.35 14.47 24.86
N THR A 220 9.89 14.18 23.67
CA THR A 220 9.89 15.07 22.51
C THR A 220 9.04 14.50 21.38
N PRO A 221 8.40 15.36 20.56
CA PRO A 221 7.74 14.91 19.34
C PRO A 221 8.69 14.15 18.43
N LEU A 222 8.17 13.14 17.73
CA LEU A 222 8.88 12.45 16.65
C LEU A 222 8.37 12.98 15.31
N THR A 223 9.27 13.42 14.45
CA THR A 223 8.94 13.80 13.07
C THR A 223 9.48 12.74 12.13
N LEU A 224 8.57 12.08 11.42
CA LEU A 224 8.88 11.10 10.38
C LEU A 224 8.69 11.79 9.02
N ALA A 225 9.73 11.77 8.21
CA ALA A 225 9.65 12.17 6.81
C ALA A 225 9.78 10.92 5.95
N VAL A 226 8.76 10.65 5.15
CA VAL A 226 8.80 9.54 4.19
C VAL A 226 8.83 10.10 2.79
N ILE A 227 9.74 9.58 1.96
CA ILE A 227 9.98 10.03 0.59
C ILE A 227 9.77 8.85 -0.33
N GLY A 228 9.08 9.06 -1.44
CA GLY A 228 9.00 8.05 -2.50
C GLY A 228 8.06 8.46 -3.61
N ARG A 229 7.76 7.52 -4.51
CA ARG A 229 6.90 7.80 -5.66
C ARG A 229 5.44 7.82 -5.26
N VAL A 230 4.71 8.75 -5.85
CA VAL A 230 3.24 8.78 -5.77
C VAL A 230 2.68 7.70 -6.69
N LEU A 231 1.62 7.02 -6.24
CA LEU A 231 0.94 6.02 -7.05
C LEU A 231 0.33 6.66 -8.31
N ALA A 232 0.67 6.10 -9.48
CA ALA A 232 0.08 6.50 -10.76
C ALA A 232 -1.24 5.78 -11.07
N THR A 233 -1.66 4.85 -10.21
CA THR A 233 -2.91 4.09 -10.34
C THR A 233 -3.67 4.13 -9.01
N PRO A 234 -5.00 3.95 -9.02
CA PRO A 234 -5.77 3.75 -7.79
C PRO A 234 -5.14 2.67 -6.92
N GLN A 235 -4.98 2.92 -5.62
CA GLN A 235 -4.62 1.83 -4.71
C GLN A 235 -5.79 0.85 -4.62
N ARG A 236 -5.51 -0.44 -4.79
CA ARG A 236 -6.50 -1.51 -4.58
C ARG A 236 -6.11 -2.39 -3.42
N ALA A 237 -6.78 -2.18 -2.29
CA ALA A 237 -6.52 -2.94 -1.08
C ALA A 237 -7.55 -4.06 -0.92
N VAL A 238 -7.10 -5.20 -0.40
CA VAL A 238 -7.98 -6.31 -0.01
C VAL A 238 -8.52 -6.06 1.39
N HIS A 239 -9.84 -6.15 1.55
CA HIS A 239 -10.53 -6.13 2.84
C HIS A 239 -10.84 -7.56 3.30
N ALA A 240 -10.56 -7.87 4.57
CA ALA A 240 -10.91 -9.15 5.19
C ALA A 240 -12.43 -9.22 5.37
N ARG A 241 -13.11 -9.88 4.43
CA ARG A 241 -14.58 -9.93 4.29
C ARG A 241 -15.28 -10.96 5.20
N SER A 242 -14.92 -11.04 6.48
CA SER A 242 -15.83 -11.65 7.46
C SER A 242 -16.85 -10.62 7.93
N GLU A 243 -18.05 -11.07 8.32
CA GLU A 243 -19.12 -10.18 8.75
C GLU A 243 -18.66 -9.26 9.88
N ASN A 244 -18.92 -7.96 9.74
CA ASN A 244 -18.53 -6.90 10.68
C ASN A 244 -17.01 -6.77 10.92
N ALA A 245 -16.17 -7.39 10.11
CA ALA A 245 -14.73 -7.30 10.28
C ALA A 245 -14.18 -5.94 9.87
N LEU A 246 -13.12 -5.55 10.57
CA LEU A 246 -12.40 -4.31 10.34
C LEU A 246 -11.11 -4.60 9.56
N THR A 247 -10.86 -3.81 8.52
CA THR A 247 -9.54 -3.77 7.88
C THR A 247 -9.00 -2.36 7.94
N PHE A 248 -7.74 -2.22 8.39
CA PHE A 248 -7.07 -0.93 8.51
C PHE A 248 -6.28 -0.61 7.24
N LEU A 249 -6.77 0.32 6.44
CA LEU A 249 -6.31 0.57 5.08
C LEU A 249 -5.60 1.92 4.99
N ALA A 250 -4.43 1.92 4.37
CA ALA A 250 -3.86 3.15 3.85
C ALA A 250 -4.78 3.69 2.75
N THR A 251 -5.00 5.00 2.68
CA THR A 251 -5.70 5.67 1.57
C THR A 251 -4.76 6.01 0.41
N MET A 252 -3.44 5.93 0.68
CA MET A 252 -2.32 6.32 -0.18
C MET A 252 -2.43 7.74 -0.78
N GLN A 253 -3.22 8.62 -0.16
CA GLN A 253 -3.35 10.01 -0.60
C GLN A 253 -2.19 10.85 -0.04
N PRO A 254 -1.40 11.52 -0.91
CA PRO A 254 -0.30 12.40 -0.48
C PRO A 254 -0.81 13.78 -0.02
N GLY A 255 -2.05 14.13 -0.37
CA GLY A 255 -2.75 15.33 0.07
C GLY A 255 -3.99 14.98 0.88
N ASP A 256 -4.60 16.00 1.46
CA ASP A 256 -5.88 15.89 2.15
C ASP A 256 -6.98 15.46 1.17
N VAL A 257 -7.90 14.62 1.64
CA VAL A 257 -9.05 14.14 0.87
C VAL A 257 -10.31 14.23 1.71
N THR A 258 -11.44 14.57 1.12
CA THR A 258 -12.71 14.59 1.86
C THR A 258 -13.42 13.24 1.81
N LEU A 259 -14.35 12.99 2.73
CA LEU A 259 -15.20 11.78 2.70
C LEU A 259 -15.96 11.64 1.37
N GLY A 260 -16.53 12.75 0.88
CA GLY A 260 -17.23 12.79 -0.41
C GLY A 260 -16.29 12.43 -1.57
N ALA A 261 -15.07 12.95 -1.56
CA ALA A 261 -14.08 12.70 -2.62
C ALA A 261 -13.52 11.26 -2.62
N LEU A 262 -13.47 10.60 -1.46
CA LEU A 262 -13.12 9.17 -1.42
C LEU A 262 -14.14 8.30 -2.17
N ALA A 263 -15.41 8.71 -2.15
CA ALA A 263 -16.51 8.09 -2.88
C ALA A 263 -16.62 6.56 -2.69
N LEU A 264 -16.20 6.00 -1.54
CA LEU A 264 -16.13 4.55 -1.33
C LEU A 264 -17.47 3.82 -1.52
N GLN A 265 -18.58 4.55 -1.39
CA GLN A 265 -19.93 4.04 -1.57
C GLN A 265 -20.31 3.68 -3.00
N THR A 266 -19.54 4.14 -4.00
CA THR A 266 -19.85 3.91 -5.41
C THR A 266 -19.30 2.57 -5.87
N SER A 267 -19.96 1.94 -6.85
CA SER A 267 -19.60 0.57 -7.30
C SER A 267 -18.26 0.47 -8.02
N ASP A 268 -17.75 1.57 -8.57
CA ASP A 268 -16.40 1.67 -9.14
C ASP A 268 -15.31 1.69 -8.06
N ARG A 269 -15.63 2.24 -6.88
CA ARG A 269 -14.71 2.25 -5.72
C ARG A 269 -14.80 0.98 -4.92
N THR A 270 -16.01 0.60 -4.54
CA THR A 270 -16.24 -0.61 -3.77
C THR A 270 -17.52 -1.32 -4.19
N ALA A 271 -17.36 -2.46 -4.84
CA ALA A 271 -18.49 -3.31 -5.17
C ALA A 271 -19.23 -3.74 -3.89
N GLY A 272 -20.56 -3.82 -4.00
CA GLY A 272 -21.45 -4.25 -2.93
C GLY A 272 -21.45 -3.34 -1.70
N TRP A 273 -20.96 -2.09 -1.78
CA TRP A 273 -21.03 -1.17 -0.64
C TRP A 273 -22.48 -0.99 -0.19
N ARG A 274 -22.72 -1.16 1.11
CA ARG A 274 -24.05 -1.07 1.69
C ARG A 274 -24.28 0.32 2.26
N SER A 275 -25.07 1.12 1.54
CA SER A 275 -25.61 2.38 2.02
C SER A 275 -26.99 2.17 2.63
N SER A 276 -27.30 2.86 3.73
CA SER A 276 -28.59 2.77 4.42
C SER A 276 -28.88 4.06 5.18
N ALA A 277 -30.15 4.36 5.42
CA ALA A 277 -30.56 5.42 6.34
C ALA A 277 -30.19 5.09 7.80
N ASP A 278 -30.05 3.80 8.13
CA ASP A 278 -29.66 3.32 9.45
C ASP A 278 -28.18 2.88 9.45
N PRO A 279 -27.31 3.47 10.32
CA PRO A 279 -25.92 3.05 10.43
C PRO A 279 -25.72 1.59 10.91
N ALA A 280 -26.71 0.96 11.54
CA ALA A 280 -26.65 -0.46 11.89
C ALA A 280 -26.61 -1.35 10.64
N ASP A 281 -27.24 -0.89 9.56
CA ASP A 281 -27.34 -1.61 8.29
C ASP A 281 -26.29 -1.16 7.27
N ALA A 282 -25.65 0.00 7.45
CA ALA A 282 -24.67 0.53 6.51
C ALA A 282 -23.24 0.06 6.80
N ASP A 283 -22.45 -0.09 5.74
CA ASP A 283 -20.99 -0.21 5.85
C ASP A 283 -20.40 1.06 6.52
N ILE A 284 -19.39 0.87 7.35
CA ILE A 284 -18.81 1.93 8.17
C ILE A 284 -17.38 2.24 7.73
N LEU A 285 -17.08 3.52 7.61
CA LEU A 285 -15.72 4.05 7.50
C LEU A 285 -15.35 4.69 8.83
N LEU A 286 -14.23 4.28 9.44
CA LEU A 286 -13.72 4.93 10.64
C LEU A 286 -12.45 5.73 10.34
N VAL A 287 -12.44 6.98 10.81
CA VAL A 287 -11.31 7.91 10.67
C VAL A 287 -10.82 8.31 12.05
N TRP A 288 -9.51 8.26 12.26
CA TRP A 288 -8.89 8.68 13.52
C TRP A 288 -8.92 10.20 13.65
N SER A 289 -9.49 10.72 14.74
CA SER A 289 -9.55 12.16 15.02
C SER A 289 -8.30 12.72 15.68
N GLY A 290 -7.34 11.86 16.03
CA GLY A 290 -6.21 12.19 16.92
C GLY A 290 -6.39 11.66 18.33
N ALA A 291 -7.62 11.33 18.75
CA ALA A 291 -7.92 10.78 20.07
C ALA A 291 -8.91 9.62 20.06
N THR A 292 -9.82 9.57 19.09
CA THR A 292 -10.82 8.51 18.96
C THR A 292 -11.14 8.24 17.50
N TRP A 293 -11.77 7.10 17.23
CA TRP A 293 -12.29 6.77 15.91
C TRP A 293 -13.67 7.39 15.72
N PHE A 294 -13.80 8.29 14.75
CA PHE A 294 -15.11 8.71 14.26
C PHE A 294 -15.63 7.71 13.25
N SER A 295 -16.87 7.26 13.43
CA SER A 295 -17.53 6.32 12.53
C SER A 295 -18.47 7.08 11.59
N PHE A 296 -18.35 6.81 10.30
CA PHE A 296 -19.14 7.41 9.23
C PHE A 296 -19.83 6.34 8.40
N PHE A 297 -21.00 6.66 7.88
CA PHE A 297 -21.77 5.81 6.97
C PHE A 297 -22.36 6.68 5.86
N PHE A 298 -22.58 6.09 4.68
CA PHE A 298 -23.26 6.78 3.60
C PHE A 298 -24.77 6.57 3.71
N ASN A 299 -25.51 7.65 3.97
CA ASN A 299 -26.95 7.62 4.11
C ASN A 299 -27.61 7.63 2.71
N SER A 300 -28.21 6.52 2.30
CA SER A 300 -28.83 6.40 0.96
C SER A 300 -30.08 7.26 0.79
N THR A 301 -30.79 7.60 1.87
CA THR A 301 -31.95 8.50 1.81
C THR A 301 -31.51 9.96 1.73
N ALA A 302 -30.47 10.33 2.47
CA ALA A 302 -29.98 11.71 2.52
C ALA A 302 -29.00 12.04 1.37
N GLY A 303 -28.39 11.02 0.76
CA GLY A 303 -27.48 11.16 -0.38
C GLY A 303 -26.08 11.67 -0.03
N HIS A 304 -25.66 11.54 1.23
CA HIS A 304 -24.36 12.04 1.71
C HIS A 304 -23.81 11.24 2.89
N TRP A 305 -22.53 11.43 3.19
CA TRP A 305 -21.88 10.86 4.37
C TRP A 305 -22.39 11.51 5.66
N GLN A 306 -22.63 10.68 6.66
CA GLN A 306 -23.06 11.11 7.99
C GLN A 306 -22.22 10.43 9.08
N ARG A 307 -22.16 11.05 10.25
CA ARG A 307 -21.46 10.47 11.41
C ARG A 307 -22.44 9.64 12.23
N VAL A 308 -22.02 8.45 12.67
CA VAL A 308 -22.80 7.62 13.59
C VAL A 308 -23.00 8.38 14.91
N GLY A 309 -24.25 8.51 15.35
CA GLY A 309 -24.64 9.28 16.54
C GLY A 309 -24.78 10.79 16.31
N ASP A 310 -24.55 11.27 15.08
CA ASP A 310 -24.69 12.68 14.69
C ASP A 310 -25.12 12.74 13.21
N ALA A 311 -26.37 12.34 12.97
CA ALA A 311 -26.91 12.03 11.64
C ALA A 311 -27.56 13.22 10.92
N THR A 312 -27.49 14.44 11.47
CA THR A 312 -28.07 15.62 10.82
C THR A 312 -27.12 16.38 9.91
N PRO A 313 -25.81 16.51 10.19
CA PRO A 313 -24.92 17.26 9.31
C PRO A 313 -24.45 16.42 8.12
N ASN A 314 -24.41 17.03 6.93
CA ASN A 314 -23.64 16.50 5.81
C ASN A 314 -22.15 16.48 6.18
N ARG A 315 -21.48 15.33 6.03
CA ARG A 315 -20.05 15.13 6.30
C ARG A 315 -19.22 14.87 5.05
N ASP A 316 -19.74 15.09 3.85
CA ASP A 316 -18.99 14.94 2.59
C ASP A 316 -17.72 15.80 2.57
N GLU A 317 -17.75 16.98 3.20
CA GLU A 317 -16.61 17.91 3.32
C GLU A 317 -15.68 17.58 4.50
N PHE A 318 -15.95 16.53 5.28
CA PHE A 318 -15.05 16.13 6.36
C PHE A 318 -13.69 15.74 5.78
N VAL A 319 -12.64 16.45 6.21
CA VAL A 319 -11.28 16.27 5.72
C VAL A 319 -10.60 15.10 6.44
N ILE A 320 -10.08 14.18 5.64
CA ILE A 320 -9.11 13.17 6.04
C ILE A 320 -7.74 13.70 5.66
N ALA A 321 -6.92 14.00 6.67
CA ALA A 321 -5.59 14.54 6.46
C ALA A 321 -4.69 13.55 5.69
N SER A 322 -3.77 14.07 4.89
CA SER A 322 -2.78 13.28 4.15
C SER A 322 -2.07 12.22 5.01
N GLY A 323 -1.90 11.02 4.45
CA GLY A 323 -1.29 9.89 5.15
C GLY A 323 -2.11 9.32 6.32
N THR A 324 -3.35 9.76 6.53
CA THR A 324 -4.25 9.17 7.52
C THR A 324 -4.91 7.91 6.95
N PRO A 325 -4.64 6.72 7.53
CA PRO A 325 -5.34 5.51 7.17
C PRO A 325 -6.76 5.50 7.74
N VAL A 326 -7.61 4.63 7.19
CA VAL A 326 -9.00 4.46 7.59
C VAL A 326 -9.29 3.01 7.92
N PHE A 327 -10.19 2.78 8.86
CA PHE A 327 -10.81 1.46 8.97
C PHE A 327 -12.02 1.39 8.04
N VAL A 328 -12.15 0.28 7.33
CA VAL A 328 -13.41 -0.09 6.70
C VAL A 328 -14.00 -1.27 7.44
N GLN A 329 -15.29 -1.16 7.78
CA GLN A 329 -16.12 -2.22 8.32
C GLN A 329 -17.20 -2.57 7.30
N ARG A 330 -17.21 -3.83 6.86
CA ARG A 330 -18.26 -4.34 5.97
C ARG A 330 -19.30 -5.09 6.79
N ARG A 331 -20.58 -4.72 6.66
CA ARG A 331 -21.69 -5.32 7.42
C ARG A 331 -22.02 -6.74 6.99
N ILE A 332 -21.66 -7.12 5.77
CA ILE A 332 -21.94 -8.44 5.22
C ILE A 332 -20.65 -9.05 4.69
N ALA A 333 -20.51 -10.36 4.88
CA ALA A 333 -19.42 -11.11 4.28
C ALA A 333 -19.48 -11.03 2.75
N GLY A 334 -18.32 -10.83 2.14
CA GLY A 334 -18.21 -10.70 0.69
C GLY A 334 -18.12 -12.06 0.01
N THR A 335 -18.86 -12.24 -1.08
CA THR A 335 -19.00 -13.52 -1.79
C THR A 335 -18.10 -13.65 -3.03
N SER A 336 -17.53 -12.55 -3.53
CA SER A 336 -16.60 -12.55 -4.67
C SER A 336 -15.34 -11.74 -4.38
N THR A 337 -14.36 -11.77 -5.28
CA THR A 337 -13.15 -10.93 -5.19
C THR A 337 -13.48 -9.44 -5.39
N ALA A 338 -14.40 -9.10 -6.29
CA ALA A 338 -14.74 -7.71 -6.62
C ALA A 338 -15.28 -6.94 -5.39
N ASP A 339 -16.40 -7.40 -4.81
CA ASP A 339 -16.28 -8.07 -3.54
C ASP A 339 -15.30 -7.49 -2.50
N LYS A 340 -14.34 -8.33 -2.12
CA LYS A 340 -13.28 -8.04 -1.14
C LYS A 340 -12.30 -6.91 -1.49
N THR A 341 -12.48 -6.18 -2.59
CA THR A 341 -11.55 -5.14 -3.04
C THR A 341 -12.09 -3.74 -2.76
N ILE A 342 -11.25 -2.88 -2.21
CA ILE A 342 -11.52 -1.46 -2.01
C ILE A 342 -10.55 -0.66 -2.88
N ASN A 343 -11.09 0.17 -3.77
CA ASN A 343 -10.32 1.03 -4.65
C ASN A 343 -10.35 2.47 -4.11
N PHE A 344 -9.20 2.98 -3.67
CA PHE A 344 -9.05 4.40 -3.34
C PHE A 344 -8.80 5.23 -4.61
N PRO A 345 -9.17 6.52 -4.63
CA PRO A 345 -8.89 7.39 -5.77
C PRO A 345 -7.39 7.46 -6.08
N THR A 346 -7.07 7.76 -7.35
CA THR A 346 -5.68 8.03 -7.72
C THR A 346 -5.24 9.31 -7.01
N PRO A 347 -4.07 9.31 -6.37
CA PRO A 347 -3.50 10.53 -5.81
C PRO A 347 -3.55 11.73 -6.77
N GLY A 348 -4.21 12.82 -6.34
CA GLY A 348 -4.27 14.08 -7.09
C GLY A 348 -5.20 14.10 -8.30
N SER A 349 -6.12 13.13 -8.44
CA SER A 349 -7.15 13.11 -9.48
C SER A 349 -8.40 13.91 -9.14
#